data_AF-A0A9Q1HMH2-F1
#
_entry.id   AF-A0A9Q1HMH2-F1
#
_cell.length_a   1.000
_cell.length_b   1.000
_cell.length_c   1.000
_cell.angle_alpha   90.00
_cell.angle_beta   90.00
_cell.angle_gamma   90.00
#
_symmetry.space_group_name_H-M   'P 1'
#
loop_
_entity.id
_entity.type
_entity.pdbx_description
1 polymer ?
#
loop_
_entity_poly.entity_id
_entity_poly.type
_entity_poly.pdbx_seq_one_letter_code
_entity_poly.pdbx_strand_id
1 'polypeptide(L)'
;MVLLCGPVGPKLHEMLDEQIMVPPESLQETDEFHLILEYKAGEQWGPTRAPQANRFIFSHDVANGEMSTLETFVASLEEFQPDLVVLSGLHMMEGQGRDLWEERLKEAVVAISDVRNQVPIHLELASMTDKDYMNRIMQEQVIPMVNSIGLNEQELLFLSQAGEGPHSELASWDGTPDVGRVSDILLWVLEQHGRTDPEYEADLTRIHFHTLAYHILVTVDGYWGNQVAAVAAGARVAGSQACGLESIDASKVTLRAPRDFHSSYSEPRESLSLDPAMPVTVYHRGNVTFYMTPVLVCKQPLRTVGLGDAISAEGLLYSEILQQ
;
A
#
# COMPACT_ATOMS: atom_id res chain seq x y z
N MET A 1 18.83 10.14 3.65
CA MET A 1 18.08 11.41 3.80
C MET A 1 16.75 11.21 3.09
N VAL A 2 15.64 11.69 3.64
CA VAL A 2 14.30 11.52 3.05
C VAL A 2 13.73 12.91 2.78
N LEU A 3 13.24 13.16 1.57
CA LEU A 3 12.46 14.34 1.24
C LEU A 3 10.97 14.01 1.39
N LEU A 4 10.23 14.90 2.05
CA LEU A 4 8.78 14.79 2.22
C LEU A 4 8.11 16.09 1.78
N CYS A 5 7.17 15.98 0.84
CA CYS A 5 6.22 17.06 0.54
C CYS A 5 4.81 16.62 0.93
N GLY A 6 4.05 17.59 1.44
CA GLY A 6 2.69 17.43 1.95
C GLY A 6 2.29 18.72 2.69
N PRO A 7 1.02 18.85 3.12
CA PRO A 7 0.58 19.98 3.92
C PRO A 7 1.18 19.93 5.33
N VAL A 8 2.44 20.37 5.47
CA VAL A 8 3.22 20.28 6.71
C VAL A 8 3.11 21.57 7.52
N GLY A 9 2.24 21.55 8.52
CA GLY A 9 2.17 22.60 9.53
C GLY A 9 3.23 22.44 10.63
N PRO A 10 3.27 23.39 11.59
CA PRO A 10 4.27 23.40 12.64
C PRO A 10 4.21 22.16 13.55
N LYS A 11 3.01 21.61 13.80
CA LYS A 11 2.88 20.44 14.69
C LYS A 11 3.35 19.17 14.02
N LEU A 12 2.99 18.97 12.74
CA LEU A 12 3.48 17.84 11.96
C LEU A 12 5.00 17.92 11.81
N HIS A 13 5.54 19.10 11.52
CA HIS A 13 7.00 19.29 11.42
C HIS A 13 7.72 18.92 12.73
N GLU A 14 7.18 19.28 13.90
CA GLU A 14 7.71 18.88 15.22
C GLU A 14 7.67 17.35 15.44
N MET A 15 6.69 16.66 14.84
CA MET A 15 6.49 15.22 14.99
C MET A 15 7.32 14.37 14.02
N LEU A 16 7.80 14.96 12.93
CA LEU A 16 8.67 14.30 11.96
C LEU A 16 10.07 14.07 12.56
N ASP A 17 10.75 13.02 12.09
CA ASP A 17 12.15 12.78 12.46
C ASP A 17 13.04 13.90 11.90
N GLU A 18 14.08 14.29 12.65
CA GLU A 18 15.02 15.37 12.26
C GLU A 18 15.75 15.08 10.93
N GLN A 19 15.78 13.82 10.48
CA GLN A 19 16.36 13.42 9.19
C GLN A 19 15.42 13.61 7.99
N ILE A 20 14.16 13.98 8.22
CA ILE A 20 13.19 14.26 7.17
C ILE A 20 13.35 15.72 6.74
N MET A 21 13.68 15.91 5.47
CA MET A 21 13.77 17.21 4.83
C MET A 21 12.42 17.58 4.25
N VAL A 22 11.83 18.68 4.74
CA VAL A 22 10.62 19.27 4.17
C VAL A 22 11.01 20.55 3.43
N PRO A 23 10.78 20.66 2.10
CA PRO A 23 11.04 21.88 1.37
C PRO A 23 10.29 23.07 1.99
N PRO A 24 10.89 24.27 2.09
CA PRO A 24 10.23 25.46 2.63
C PRO A 24 8.88 25.76 1.96
N GLU A 25 8.77 25.50 0.66
CA GLU A 25 7.57 25.67 -0.15
C GLU A 25 6.44 24.70 0.23
N SER A 26 6.77 23.58 0.90
CA SER A 26 5.81 22.60 1.42
C SER A 26 5.40 22.86 2.87
N LEU A 27 6.00 23.86 3.54
CA LEU A 27 5.61 24.26 4.89
C LEU A 27 4.40 25.22 4.83
N GLN A 28 3.46 25.03 5.76
CA GLN A 28 2.26 25.87 5.89
C GLN A 28 2.07 26.39 7.31
N GLU A 29 1.24 27.44 7.46
CA GLU A 29 1.01 28.08 8.76
C GLU A 29 0.21 27.21 9.74
N THR A 30 -0.66 26.33 9.23
CA THR A 30 -1.58 25.50 10.02
C THR A 30 -1.48 24.03 9.63
N ASP A 31 -1.64 23.11 10.58
CA ASP A 31 -1.67 21.67 10.29
C ASP A 31 -3.06 21.19 9.83
N GLU A 32 -3.07 20.14 9.01
CA GLU A 32 -4.29 19.40 8.66
C GLU A 32 -4.59 18.32 9.72
N PHE A 33 -5.44 18.66 10.70
CA PHE A 33 -5.76 17.75 11.78
C PHE A 33 -6.89 16.77 11.41
N HIS A 34 -6.60 15.48 11.57
CA HIS A 34 -7.60 14.41 11.57
C HIS A 34 -7.91 14.01 13.00
N LEU A 35 -9.15 14.26 13.44
CA LEU A 35 -9.57 13.99 14.80
C LEU A 35 -10.14 12.58 14.89
N ILE A 36 -9.39 11.68 15.54
CA ILE A 36 -9.80 10.29 15.80
C ILE A 36 -10.37 10.20 17.22
N LEU A 37 -11.69 10.06 17.33
CA LEU A 37 -12.40 9.89 18.60
C LEU A 37 -12.66 8.41 18.84
N GLU A 38 -11.84 7.80 19.69
CA GLU A 38 -11.98 6.39 20.08
C GLU A 38 -12.95 6.20 21.24
N TYR A 39 -13.65 5.07 21.24
CA TYR A 39 -14.47 4.63 22.35
C TYR A 39 -14.37 3.11 22.53
N LYS A 40 -14.36 2.65 23.78
CA LYS A 40 -14.23 1.24 24.15
C LYS A 40 -15.58 0.54 24.18
N ALA A 41 -15.56 -0.78 24.01
CA ALA A 41 -16.74 -1.59 24.25
C ALA A 41 -17.25 -1.39 25.68
N GLY A 42 -18.52 -1.07 25.84
CA GLY A 42 -19.15 -0.80 27.12
C GLY A 42 -18.93 0.61 27.68
N GLU A 43 -18.18 1.48 27.01
CA GLU A 43 -18.01 2.88 27.42
C GLU A 43 -19.36 3.62 27.44
N GLN A 44 -19.57 4.48 28.44
CA GLN A 44 -20.83 5.19 28.63
C GLN A 44 -20.66 6.70 28.63
N TRP A 45 -21.57 7.38 27.93
CA TRP A 45 -21.72 8.83 28.02
C TRP A 45 -23.21 9.17 28.15
N GLY A 46 -23.60 9.65 29.33
CA GLY A 46 -25.01 9.87 29.68
C GLY A 46 -25.82 8.56 29.58
N PRO A 47 -26.94 8.53 28.84
CA PRO A 47 -27.76 7.33 28.68
C PRO A 47 -27.21 6.33 27.64
N THR A 48 -26.19 6.69 26.86
CA THR A 48 -25.68 5.89 25.75
C THR A 48 -24.52 5.00 26.21
N ARG A 49 -24.51 3.75 25.74
CA ARG A 49 -23.41 2.80 25.95
C ARG A 49 -22.93 2.24 24.61
N ALA A 50 -21.64 2.27 24.36
CA ALA A 50 -21.05 1.70 23.15
C ALA A 50 -21.14 0.16 23.17
N PRO A 51 -21.71 -0.50 22.15
CA PRO A 51 -21.81 -1.97 22.12
C PRO A 51 -20.47 -2.65 21.79
N GLN A 52 -19.58 -1.94 21.10
CA GLN A 52 -18.27 -2.42 20.66
C GLN A 52 -17.24 -1.29 20.73
N ALA A 53 -15.97 -1.67 20.76
CA ALA A 53 -14.87 -0.70 20.63
C ALA A 53 -14.77 -0.28 19.17
N ASN A 54 -14.73 1.02 18.91
CA ASN A 54 -14.57 1.57 17.57
C ASN A 54 -14.07 3.02 17.65
N ARG A 55 -13.98 3.68 16.49
CA ARG A 55 -13.52 5.05 16.33
C ARG A 55 -14.46 5.83 15.42
N PHE A 56 -14.53 7.14 15.62
CA PHE A 56 -15.15 8.10 14.69
C PHE A 56 -14.08 9.09 14.26
N ILE A 57 -13.92 9.27 12.95
CA ILE A 57 -12.87 10.13 12.38
C ILE A 57 -13.55 11.25 11.61
N PHE A 58 -13.10 12.49 11.82
CA PHE A 58 -13.49 13.64 11.00
C PHE A 58 -12.33 14.63 10.88
N SER A 59 -12.33 15.40 9.80
CA SER A 59 -11.35 16.43 9.50
C SER A 59 -12.00 17.55 8.69
N HIS A 60 -11.27 18.65 8.51
CA HIS A 60 -11.55 19.65 7.48
C HIS A 60 -10.29 19.78 6.62
N ASP A 61 -9.96 18.68 5.93
CA ASP A 61 -8.72 18.55 5.19
C ASP A 61 -8.95 18.85 3.70
N VAL A 62 -8.65 20.09 3.32
CA VAL A 62 -8.78 20.55 1.93
C VAL A 62 -7.48 20.29 1.18
N ALA A 63 -6.33 20.53 1.81
CA ALA A 63 -5.03 20.47 1.14
C ALA A 63 -4.71 19.06 0.61
N ASN A 64 -4.93 18.01 1.40
CA ASN A 64 -4.72 16.65 0.92
C ASN A 64 -5.79 16.23 -0.10
N GLY A 65 -7.04 16.69 0.08
CA GLY A 65 -8.13 16.42 -0.86
C GLY A 65 -7.87 16.96 -2.26
N GLU A 66 -7.24 18.13 -2.36
CA GLU A 66 -6.87 18.76 -3.64
C GLU A 66 -5.48 18.36 -4.14
N MET A 67 -4.73 17.53 -3.39
CA MET A 67 -3.32 17.23 -3.63
C MET A 67 -2.47 18.48 -3.86
N SER A 68 -2.69 19.52 -3.06
CA SER A 68 -2.18 20.89 -3.32
C SER A 68 -0.65 21.04 -3.31
N THR A 69 0.07 20.03 -2.84
CA THR A 69 1.53 20.02 -2.76
C THR A 69 2.19 19.20 -3.88
N LEU A 70 1.43 18.67 -4.83
CA LEU A 70 1.95 17.82 -5.90
C LEU A 70 2.98 18.56 -6.78
N GLU A 71 2.68 19.81 -7.15
CA GLU A 71 3.57 20.63 -7.97
C GLU A 71 4.88 20.95 -7.23
N THR A 72 4.78 21.23 -5.93
CA THR A 72 5.95 21.47 -5.06
C THR A 72 6.79 20.21 -4.93
N PHE A 73 6.15 19.04 -4.78
CA PHE A 73 6.83 17.76 -4.75
C PHE A 73 7.65 17.54 -6.02
N VAL A 74 7.00 17.64 -7.20
CA VAL A 74 7.65 17.44 -8.50
C VAL A 74 8.82 18.41 -8.71
N ALA A 75 8.64 19.69 -8.40
CA ALA A 75 9.69 20.69 -8.54
C ALA A 75 10.91 20.40 -7.65
N SER A 76 10.70 19.80 -6.48
CA SER A 76 11.78 19.49 -5.53
C SER A 76 12.63 18.30 -5.96
N LEU A 77 12.15 17.45 -6.88
CA LEU A 77 12.86 16.23 -7.29
C LEU A 77 14.13 16.53 -8.10
N GLU A 78 14.15 17.63 -8.86
CA GLU A 78 15.31 18.00 -9.69
C GLU A 78 16.55 18.30 -8.82
N GLU A 79 16.37 19.02 -7.71
CA GLU A 79 17.44 19.32 -6.76
C GLU A 79 17.77 18.12 -5.87
N PHE A 80 16.76 17.37 -5.42
CA PHE A 80 16.95 16.27 -4.48
C PHE A 80 17.57 15.02 -5.11
N GLN A 81 17.33 14.78 -6.40
CA GLN A 81 17.85 13.63 -7.17
C GLN A 81 17.64 12.28 -6.45
N PRO A 82 16.37 11.89 -6.20
CA PRO A 82 16.08 10.66 -5.47
C PRO A 82 16.47 9.40 -6.24
N ASP A 83 16.85 8.34 -5.51
CA ASP A 83 16.99 6.98 -6.05
C ASP A 83 15.64 6.23 -6.17
N LEU A 84 14.62 6.68 -5.42
CA LEU A 84 13.27 6.13 -5.38
C LEU A 84 12.27 7.24 -5.06
N VAL A 85 11.16 7.27 -5.80
CA VAL A 85 10.01 8.13 -5.51
C VAL A 85 8.86 7.29 -4.96
N VAL A 86 8.25 7.75 -3.87
CA VAL A 86 7.06 7.13 -3.26
C VAL A 86 5.92 8.13 -3.32
N LEU A 87 4.81 7.73 -3.93
CA LEU A 87 3.59 8.53 -4.09
C LEU A 87 2.43 7.87 -3.35
N SER A 88 1.59 8.69 -2.72
CA SER A 88 0.30 8.28 -2.19
C SER A 88 -0.66 9.48 -2.19
N GLY A 89 -1.85 9.32 -1.63
CA GLY A 89 -2.83 10.39 -1.47
C GLY A 89 -3.84 10.52 -2.62
N LEU A 90 -3.69 9.79 -3.73
CA LEU A 90 -4.68 9.81 -4.83
C LEU A 90 -6.10 9.52 -4.32
N HIS A 91 -6.24 8.55 -3.42
CA HIS A 91 -7.51 8.18 -2.79
C HIS A 91 -8.19 9.34 -2.02
N MET A 92 -7.45 10.38 -1.61
CA MET A 92 -8.01 11.52 -0.88
C MET A 92 -8.77 12.50 -1.79
N MET A 93 -8.55 12.42 -3.11
CA MET A 93 -9.35 13.17 -4.10
C MET A 93 -10.77 12.60 -4.24
N GLU A 94 -11.00 11.38 -3.76
CA GLU A 94 -12.32 10.78 -3.73
C GLU A 94 -13.27 11.64 -2.87
N GLY A 95 -14.40 12.04 -3.44
CA GLY A 95 -15.40 12.87 -2.76
C GLY A 95 -15.23 14.39 -2.92
N GLN A 96 -14.18 14.89 -3.58
CA GLN A 96 -14.01 16.32 -3.90
C GLN A 96 -14.91 16.83 -5.03
N GLY A 97 -15.64 15.92 -5.68
CA GLY A 97 -16.46 16.21 -6.85
C GLY A 97 -15.75 15.86 -8.16
N ARG A 98 -16.54 15.37 -9.13
CA ARG A 98 -16.03 14.74 -10.34
C ARG A 98 -15.12 15.62 -11.18
N ASP A 99 -15.54 16.86 -11.41
CA ASP A 99 -14.79 17.78 -12.27
C ASP A 99 -13.40 18.10 -11.68
N LEU A 100 -13.32 18.27 -10.35
CA LEU A 100 -12.09 18.59 -9.65
C LEU A 100 -11.11 17.41 -9.69
N TRP A 101 -11.56 16.21 -9.30
CA TRP A 101 -10.65 15.08 -9.28
C TRP A 101 -10.25 14.65 -10.70
N GLU A 102 -11.10 14.80 -11.73
CA GLU A 102 -10.74 14.47 -13.12
C GLU A 102 -9.64 15.39 -13.66
N GLU A 103 -9.64 16.67 -13.28
CA GLU A 103 -8.58 17.63 -13.63
C GLU A 103 -7.29 17.32 -12.87
N ARG A 104 -7.37 17.20 -11.54
CA ARG A 104 -6.20 16.92 -10.69
C ARG A 104 -5.54 15.57 -11.00
N LEU A 105 -6.31 14.53 -11.32
CA LEU A 105 -5.76 13.25 -11.72
C LEU A 105 -4.94 13.34 -13.01
N LYS A 106 -5.35 14.17 -13.98
CA LYS A 106 -4.56 14.38 -15.20
C LYS A 106 -3.24 15.09 -14.92
N GLU A 107 -3.25 16.08 -14.03
CA GLU A 107 -2.04 16.77 -13.60
C GLU A 107 -1.10 15.80 -12.87
N ALA A 108 -1.64 14.95 -12.00
CA ALA A 108 -0.88 13.89 -11.34
C ALA A 108 -0.28 12.89 -12.34
N VAL A 109 -1.02 12.51 -13.38
CA VAL A 109 -0.53 11.63 -14.45
C VAL A 109 0.64 12.28 -15.21
N VAL A 110 0.54 13.57 -15.54
CA VAL A 110 1.63 14.30 -16.19
C VAL A 110 2.87 14.35 -15.28
N ALA A 111 2.68 14.70 -14.01
CA ALA A 111 3.74 14.70 -13.01
C ALA A 111 4.43 13.33 -12.87
N ILE A 112 3.65 12.25 -12.76
CA ILE A 112 4.16 10.87 -12.67
C ILE A 112 4.95 10.52 -13.94
N SER A 113 4.44 10.89 -15.11
CA SER A 113 5.12 10.64 -16.39
C SER A 113 6.46 11.37 -16.49
N ASP A 114 6.56 12.61 -16.01
CA ASP A 114 7.81 13.37 -16.02
C ASP A 114 8.88 12.76 -15.11
N VAL A 115 8.46 12.23 -13.95
CA VAL A 115 9.31 11.56 -12.96
C VAL A 115 9.74 10.16 -13.43
N ARG A 116 8.82 9.41 -14.05
CA ARG A 116 9.01 8.03 -14.53
C ARG A 116 10.28 7.88 -15.38
N ASN A 117 10.59 8.88 -16.19
CA ASN A 117 11.75 8.85 -17.09
C ASN A 117 13.11 8.95 -16.37
N GLN A 118 13.12 9.16 -15.05
CA GLN A 118 14.34 9.48 -14.29
C GLN A 118 14.57 8.53 -13.11
N VAL A 119 13.51 8.14 -12.40
CA VAL A 119 13.60 7.43 -11.12
C VAL A 119 12.43 6.44 -10.98
N PRO A 120 12.64 5.25 -10.39
CA PRO A 120 11.56 4.31 -10.11
C PRO A 120 10.52 4.89 -9.15
N ILE A 121 9.25 4.59 -9.41
CA ILE A 121 8.10 5.09 -8.66
C ILE A 121 7.38 3.93 -7.96
N HIS A 122 7.11 4.09 -6.67
CA HIS A 122 6.16 3.28 -5.92
C HIS A 122 4.87 4.08 -5.65
N LEU A 123 3.72 3.49 -5.91
CA LEU A 123 2.41 4.04 -5.56
C LEU A 123 1.76 3.23 -4.44
N GLU A 124 1.57 3.83 -3.27
CA GLU A 124 0.76 3.25 -2.20
C GLU A 124 -0.70 3.60 -2.42
N LEU A 125 -1.51 2.60 -2.78
CA LEU A 125 -2.96 2.72 -2.85
C LEU A 125 -3.55 2.50 -1.46
N ALA A 126 -4.54 3.30 -1.12
CA ALA A 126 -5.29 3.16 0.11
C ALA A 126 -6.76 3.46 -0.15
N SER A 127 -7.57 3.27 0.90
CA SER A 127 -9.04 3.33 0.96
C SER A 127 -9.72 4.04 -0.21
N MET A 128 -10.12 3.26 -1.21
CA MET A 128 -10.97 3.71 -2.30
C MET A 128 -12.35 3.04 -2.23
N THR A 129 -13.41 3.79 -2.50
CA THR A 129 -14.79 3.26 -2.51
C THR A 129 -15.60 3.58 -3.77
N ASP A 130 -15.13 4.51 -4.61
CA ASP A 130 -15.75 4.93 -5.85
C ASP A 130 -15.20 4.14 -7.05
N LYS A 131 -16.08 3.35 -7.67
CA LYS A 131 -15.72 2.49 -8.81
C LYS A 131 -15.37 3.30 -10.05
N ASP A 132 -16.04 4.42 -10.28
CA ASP A 132 -15.77 5.28 -11.44
C ASP A 132 -14.40 5.94 -11.28
N TYR A 133 -14.06 6.36 -10.06
CA TYR A 133 -12.75 6.90 -9.74
C TYR A 133 -11.62 5.87 -9.93
N MET A 134 -11.78 4.66 -9.36
CA MET A 134 -10.82 3.56 -9.55
C MET A 134 -10.66 3.19 -11.02
N ASN A 135 -11.77 3.06 -11.75
CA ASN A 135 -11.74 2.83 -13.19
C ASN A 135 -10.97 3.92 -13.92
N ARG A 136 -11.09 5.18 -13.49
CA ARG A 136 -10.35 6.27 -14.10
C ARG A 136 -8.86 6.21 -13.79
N ILE A 137 -8.44 5.86 -12.57
CA ILE A 137 -7.02 5.61 -12.24
C ILE A 137 -6.44 4.51 -13.15
N MET A 138 -7.19 3.43 -13.38
CA MET A 138 -6.77 2.35 -14.28
C MET A 138 -6.73 2.82 -15.75
N GLN A 139 -7.74 3.59 -16.20
CA GLN A 139 -7.85 4.07 -17.58
C GLN A 139 -6.85 5.17 -17.95
N GLU A 140 -6.55 6.08 -17.02
CA GLU A 140 -5.54 7.14 -17.20
C GLU A 140 -4.10 6.61 -17.07
N GLN A 141 -3.93 5.28 -17.06
CA GLN A 141 -2.65 4.59 -17.09
C GLN A 141 -1.73 4.88 -15.90
N VAL A 142 -2.27 5.31 -14.75
CA VAL A 142 -1.46 5.52 -13.53
C VAL A 142 -0.72 4.25 -13.13
N ILE A 143 -1.43 3.11 -13.10
CA ILE A 143 -0.85 1.82 -12.71
C ILE A 143 0.27 1.37 -13.68
N PRO A 144 0.09 1.40 -15.02
CA PRO A 144 1.17 1.13 -15.97
C PRO A 144 2.41 2.03 -15.88
N MET A 145 2.30 3.26 -15.35
CA MET A 145 3.42 4.22 -15.31
C MET A 145 4.32 4.08 -14.09
N VAL A 146 3.92 3.32 -13.06
CA VAL A 146 4.70 3.14 -11.84
C VAL A 146 5.40 1.79 -11.84
N ASN A 147 6.56 1.69 -11.19
CA ASN A 147 7.34 0.45 -11.14
C ASN A 147 6.83 -0.51 -10.07
N SER A 148 6.22 0.03 -9.02
CA SER A 148 5.67 -0.73 -7.92
C SER A 148 4.36 -0.16 -7.40
N ILE A 149 3.46 -1.03 -6.92
CA ILE A 149 2.30 -0.63 -6.11
C ILE A 149 2.30 -1.34 -4.75
N GLY A 150 1.71 -0.71 -3.74
CA GLY A 150 1.40 -1.29 -2.44
C GLY A 150 -0.08 -1.10 -2.11
N LEU A 151 -0.71 -2.13 -1.53
CA LEU A 151 -2.16 -2.17 -1.29
C LEU A 151 -2.55 -3.32 -0.35
N ASN A 152 -3.73 -3.20 0.29
CA ASN A 152 -4.30 -4.27 1.13
C ASN A 152 -5.43 -5.06 0.44
N GLU A 153 -6.07 -5.97 1.18
CA GLU A 153 -7.15 -6.82 0.67
C GLU A 153 -8.39 -6.07 0.15
N GLN A 154 -8.73 -4.93 0.74
CA GLN A 154 -9.87 -4.11 0.31
C GLN A 154 -9.58 -3.49 -1.05
N GLU A 155 -8.43 -2.82 -1.21
CA GLU A 155 -8.05 -2.23 -2.50
C GLU A 155 -7.81 -3.29 -3.58
N LEU A 156 -7.23 -4.46 -3.24
CA LEU A 156 -7.03 -5.54 -4.21
C LEU A 156 -8.35 -6.08 -4.78
N LEU A 157 -9.31 -6.36 -3.89
CA LEU A 157 -10.62 -6.84 -4.32
C LEU A 157 -11.36 -5.76 -5.11
N PHE A 158 -11.22 -4.51 -4.69
CA PHE A 158 -11.85 -3.39 -5.38
C PHE A 158 -11.30 -3.18 -6.79
N LEU A 159 -9.98 -3.33 -7.00
CA LEU A 159 -9.36 -3.36 -8.33
C LEU A 159 -9.97 -4.45 -9.22
N SER A 160 -10.10 -5.67 -8.68
CA SER A 160 -10.75 -6.76 -9.42
C SER A 160 -12.21 -6.43 -9.76
N GLN A 161 -12.98 -5.93 -8.81
CA GLN A 161 -14.38 -5.55 -9.02
C GLN A 161 -14.57 -4.42 -10.05
N ALA A 162 -13.66 -3.45 -10.08
CA ALA A 162 -13.71 -2.33 -11.00
C ALA A 162 -13.31 -2.75 -12.41
N GLY A 163 -12.22 -3.52 -12.54
CA GLY A 163 -11.67 -3.97 -13.82
C GLY A 163 -12.25 -5.30 -14.34
N GLU A 164 -13.33 -5.81 -13.74
CA GLU A 164 -13.93 -7.11 -14.07
C GLU A 164 -12.92 -8.29 -14.05
N GLY A 165 -11.98 -8.23 -13.10
CA GLY A 165 -10.91 -9.21 -12.92
C GLY A 165 -11.33 -10.51 -12.23
N PRO A 166 -10.36 -11.38 -11.89
CA PRO A 166 -10.62 -12.63 -11.17
C PRO A 166 -11.32 -12.41 -9.83
N HIS A 167 -12.36 -13.21 -9.55
CA HIS A 167 -13.14 -13.14 -8.30
C HIS A 167 -13.87 -11.80 -8.07
N SER A 168 -14.13 -11.03 -9.14
CA SER A 168 -14.84 -9.74 -9.11
C SER A 168 -16.29 -9.86 -8.64
N GLU A 169 -16.88 -11.06 -8.66
CA GLU A 169 -18.22 -11.34 -8.14
C GLU A 169 -18.28 -11.39 -6.60
N LEU A 170 -17.13 -11.47 -5.91
CA LEU A 170 -17.09 -11.47 -4.45
C LEU A 170 -17.45 -10.09 -3.92
N ALA A 171 -18.50 -10.02 -3.10
CA ALA A 171 -18.91 -8.76 -2.48
C ALA A 171 -17.90 -8.25 -1.43
N SER A 172 -17.29 -9.17 -0.67
CA SER A 172 -16.27 -8.89 0.34
C SER A 172 -15.51 -10.17 0.70
N TRP A 173 -14.36 -10.04 1.35
CA TRP A 173 -13.65 -11.18 1.94
C TRP A 173 -14.38 -11.71 3.18
N ASP A 174 -14.52 -13.04 3.27
CA ASP A 174 -15.04 -13.69 4.47
C ASP A 174 -13.86 -14.15 5.35
N GLY A 175 -13.48 -13.31 6.32
CA GLY A 175 -12.34 -13.56 7.19
C GLY A 175 -10.99 -13.29 6.51
N THR A 176 -10.04 -14.22 6.65
CA THR A 176 -8.71 -14.08 6.02
C THR A 176 -8.81 -14.33 4.52
N PRO A 177 -8.36 -13.40 3.65
CA PRO A 177 -8.39 -13.59 2.21
C PRO A 177 -7.69 -14.88 1.77
N ASP A 178 -8.33 -15.66 0.90
CA ASP A 178 -7.73 -16.88 0.35
C ASP A 178 -6.49 -16.54 -0.48
N VAL A 179 -5.36 -17.17 -0.17
CA VAL A 179 -4.05 -16.89 -0.80
C VAL A 179 -4.09 -17.14 -2.32
N GLY A 180 -4.81 -18.17 -2.76
CA GLY A 180 -4.95 -18.49 -4.17
C GLY A 180 -5.73 -17.42 -4.93
N ARG A 181 -6.84 -16.94 -4.36
CA ARG A 181 -7.64 -15.86 -4.94
C ARG A 181 -6.86 -14.55 -5.01
N VAL A 182 -6.16 -14.20 -3.94
CA VAL A 182 -5.26 -13.04 -3.91
C VAL A 182 -4.19 -13.16 -4.99
N SER A 183 -3.55 -14.32 -5.11
CA SER A 183 -2.52 -14.57 -6.13
C SER A 183 -3.05 -14.47 -7.55
N ASP A 184 -4.31 -14.87 -7.80
CA ASP A 184 -4.95 -14.73 -9.11
C ASP A 184 -5.16 -13.27 -9.49
N ILE A 185 -5.65 -12.44 -8.57
CA ILE A 185 -5.85 -11.01 -8.83
C ILE A 185 -4.51 -10.32 -9.04
N LEU A 186 -3.52 -10.61 -8.19
CA LEU A 186 -2.17 -10.05 -8.30
C LEU A 186 -1.50 -10.39 -9.65
N LEU A 187 -1.61 -11.63 -10.12
CA LEU A 187 -1.12 -12.02 -11.43
C LEU A 187 -1.85 -11.25 -12.54
N TRP A 188 -3.18 -11.20 -12.48
CA TRP A 188 -3.99 -10.49 -13.47
C TRP A 188 -3.65 -9.01 -13.55
N VAL A 189 -3.41 -8.32 -12.43
CA VAL A 189 -2.96 -6.91 -12.43
C VAL A 189 -1.63 -6.76 -13.17
N LEU A 190 -0.66 -7.65 -12.92
CA LEU A 190 0.63 -7.61 -13.64
C LEU A 190 0.48 -7.95 -15.13
N GLU A 191 -0.40 -8.88 -15.50
CA GLU A 191 -0.63 -9.24 -16.89
C GLU A 191 -1.38 -8.15 -17.68
N GLN A 192 -2.32 -7.43 -17.06
CA GLN A 192 -3.11 -6.40 -17.72
C GLN A 192 -2.44 -5.02 -17.71
N HIS A 193 -1.66 -4.71 -16.66
CA HIS A 193 -1.14 -3.37 -16.42
C HIS A 193 0.37 -3.34 -16.18
N GLY A 194 1.03 -4.49 -16.11
CA GLY A 194 2.46 -4.60 -15.85
C GLY A 194 3.29 -5.00 -17.05
N ARG A 195 4.60 -5.09 -16.82
CA ARG A 195 5.61 -5.42 -17.84
C ARG A 195 5.91 -6.91 -17.90
N THR A 196 4.88 -7.74 -17.96
CA THR A 196 5.05 -9.20 -18.10
C THR A 196 5.53 -9.61 -19.50
N ASP A 197 5.31 -8.77 -20.51
CA ASP A 197 5.90 -8.90 -21.84
C ASP A 197 6.85 -7.71 -22.08
N PRO A 198 8.12 -7.94 -22.50
CA PRO A 198 9.04 -6.85 -22.84
C PRO A 198 8.54 -5.90 -23.95
N GLU A 199 7.58 -6.32 -24.78
CA GLU A 199 6.94 -5.48 -25.80
C GLU A 199 5.95 -4.46 -25.22
N TYR A 200 5.56 -4.60 -23.95
CA TYR A 200 4.64 -3.67 -23.30
C TYR A 200 5.36 -2.43 -22.79
N GLU A 201 4.76 -1.27 -23.01
CA GLU A 201 5.23 0.06 -22.56
C GLU A 201 4.94 0.33 -21.07
N ALA A 202 4.51 -0.67 -20.31
CA ALA A 202 4.25 -0.55 -18.87
C ALA A 202 5.53 -0.73 -18.05
N ASP A 203 5.61 -0.10 -16.87
CA ASP A 203 6.76 -0.20 -15.95
C ASP A 203 6.46 -1.05 -14.72
N LEU A 204 5.19 -1.35 -14.46
CA LEU A 204 4.78 -2.07 -13.26
C LEU A 204 5.33 -3.49 -13.27
N THR A 205 6.20 -3.76 -12.29
CA THR A 205 6.89 -5.05 -12.16
C THR A 205 6.90 -5.57 -10.72
N ARG A 206 6.27 -4.86 -9.77
CA ARG A 206 6.22 -5.24 -8.35
C ARG A 206 4.90 -4.83 -7.69
N ILE A 207 4.28 -5.76 -6.98
CA ILE A 207 3.13 -5.47 -6.10
C ILE A 207 3.45 -5.97 -4.70
N HIS A 208 3.37 -5.09 -3.69
CA HIS A 208 3.47 -5.47 -2.28
C HIS A 208 2.07 -5.52 -1.67
N PHE A 209 1.50 -6.72 -1.65
CA PHE A 209 0.21 -6.99 -1.02
C PHE A 209 0.41 -7.25 0.48
N HIS A 210 -0.33 -6.52 1.31
CA HIS A 210 -0.30 -6.70 2.76
C HIS A 210 -1.71 -6.85 3.34
N THR A 211 -1.95 -7.95 4.04
CA THR A 211 -3.17 -8.13 4.84
C THR A 211 -2.80 -8.51 6.27
N LEU A 212 -3.78 -8.50 7.18
CA LEU A 212 -3.56 -8.77 8.61
C LEU A 212 -2.79 -10.07 8.87
N ALA A 213 -3.08 -11.14 8.12
CA ALA A 213 -2.60 -12.49 8.42
C ALA A 213 -1.30 -12.87 7.70
N TYR A 214 -1.05 -12.33 6.51
CA TYR A 214 0.09 -12.65 5.65
C TYR A 214 0.35 -11.51 4.66
N HIS A 215 1.56 -11.44 4.13
CA HIS A 215 1.91 -10.55 3.02
C HIS A 215 2.32 -11.38 1.81
N ILE A 216 2.14 -10.82 0.63
CA ILE A 216 2.68 -11.34 -0.62
C ILE A 216 3.41 -10.22 -1.33
N LEU A 217 4.69 -10.42 -1.59
CA LEU A 217 5.40 -9.62 -2.57
C LEU A 217 5.39 -10.40 -3.88
N VAL A 218 4.96 -9.79 -4.97
CA VAL A 218 4.96 -10.42 -6.29
C VAL A 218 5.74 -9.55 -7.25
N THR A 219 6.59 -10.17 -8.06
CA THR A 219 7.47 -9.47 -9.01
C THR A 219 7.52 -10.15 -10.36
N VAL A 220 7.61 -9.36 -11.42
CA VAL A 220 8.07 -9.84 -12.73
C VAL A 220 9.55 -10.18 -12.61
N ASP A 221 9.94 -11.33 -13.13
CA ASP A 221 11.29 -11.87 -13.01
C ASP A 221 12.33 -10.96 -13.71
N GLY A 222 13.49 -10.79 -13.07
CA GLY A 222 14.61 -10.03 -13.64
C GLY A 222 14.59 -8.51 -13.36
N TYR A 223 13.61 -7.99 -12.62
CA TYR A 223 13.54 -6.57 -12.26
C TYR A 223 13.92 -6.27 -10.80
N TRP A 224 13.77 -7.23 -9.89
CA TRP A 224 13.92 -7.02 -8.45
C TRP A 224 14.75 -8.11 -7.76
N GLY A 225 15.61 -7.70 -6.83
CA GLY A 225 16.44 -8.56 -5.98
C GLY A 225 16.09 -8.44 -4.50
N ASN A 226 16.50 -9.44 -3.70
CA ASN A 226 16.30 -9.48 -2.23
C ASN A 226 14.85 -9.54 -1.72
N GLN A 227 13.92 -10.00 -2.57
CA GLN A 227 12.48 -9.99 -2.27
C GLN A 227 12.06 -10.90 -1.10
N VAL A 228 12.80 -11.98 -0.83
CA VAL A 228 12.58 -12.84 0.35
C VAL A 228 12.77 -12.06 1.65
N ALA A 229 13.86 -11.28 1.75
CA ALA A 229 14.10 -10.46 2.93
C ALA A 229 13.13 -9.28 2.99
N ALA A 230 12.81 -8.67 1.85
CA ALA A 230 11.89 -7.55 1.76
C ALA A 230 10.50 -7.86 2.30
N VAL A 231 9.88 -8.96 1.84
CA VAL A 231 8.53 -9.34 2.32
C VAL A 231 8.56 -9.73 3.80
N ALA A 232 9.62 -10.40 4.25
CA ALA A 232 9.79 -10.77 5.66
C ALA A 232 9.99 -9.54 6.56
N ALA A 233 10.72 -8.52 6.09
CA ALA A 233 10.92 -7.26 6.80
C ALA A 233 9.60 -6.51 6.96
N GLY A 234 8.81 -6.40 5.88
CA GLY A 234 7.44 -5.87 5.92
C GLY A 234 6.55 -6.61 6.93
N ALA A 235 6.55 -7.94 6.92
CA ALA A 235 5.77 -8.74 7.88
C ALA A 235 6.27 -8.59 9.34
N ARG A 236 7.57 -8.38 9.53
CA ARG A 236 8.16 -8.16 10.85
C ARG A 236 7.77 -6.79 11.43
N VAL A 237 7.86 -5.72 10.63
CA VAL A 237 7.48 -4.37 11.09
C VAL A 237 5.99 -4.29 11.43
N ALA A 238 5.14 -5.02 10.68
CA ALA A 238 3.72 -5.14 11.00
C ALA A 238 3.48 -5.61 12.44
N GLY A 239 4.21 -6.64 12.89
CA GLY A 239 4.08 -7.19 14.24
C GLY A 239 4.68 -6.28 15.31
N SER A 240 5.89 -5.76 15.09
CA SER A 240 6.60 -4.96 16.09
C SER A 240 5.96 -3.58 16.29
N GLN A 241 5.62 -2.88 15.21
CA GLN A 241 4.96 -1.58 15.26
C GLN A 241 3.56 -1.67 15.86
N ALA A 242 2.77 -2.69 15.47
CA ALA A 242 1.44 -2.89 16.04
C ALA A 242 1.49 -3.09 17.56
N CYS A 243 2.50 -3.82 18.06
CA CYS A 243 2.71 -4.01 19.49
C CYS A 243 3.44 -2.86 20.20
N GLY A 244 3.92 -1.84 19.47
CA GLY A 244 4.74 -0.76 20.02
C GLY A 244 6.07 -1.25 20.61
N LEU A 245 6.73 -2.18 19.93
CA LEU A 245 7.99 -2.78 20.36
C LEU A 245 9.08 -2.58 19.31
N GLU A 246 10.34 -2.48 19.75
CA GLU A 246 11.50 -2.46 18.85
C GLU A 246 11.73 -3.82 18.15
N SER A 247 11.32 -4.92 18.80
CA SER A 247 11.46 -6.28 18.27
C SER A 247 10.26 -7.15 18.66
N ILE A 248 10.10 -8.25 17.93
CA ILE A 248 8.97 -9.17 18.14
C ILE A 248 9.09 -9.88 19.49
N ASP A 249 8.02 -9.78 20.29
CA ASP A 249 7.81 -10.58 21.50
C ASP A 249 6.84 -11.73 21.17
N ALA A 250 7.38 -12.96 21.11
CA ALA A 250 6.62 -14.17 20.80
C ALA A 250 5.40 -14.40 21.72
N SER A 251 5.42 -13.88 22.95
CA SER A 251 4.28 -14.02 23.88
C SER A 251 3.09 -13.12 23.48
N LYS A 252 3.36 -12.00 22.81
CA LYS A 252 2.38 -10.97 22.45
C LYS A 252 1.81 -11.12 21.04
N VAL A 253 2.37 -12.01 20.23
CA VAL A 253 1.95 -12.24 18.84
C VAL A 253 1.26 -13.59 18.64
N THR A 254 0.52 -13.72 17.55
CA THR A 254 -0.12 -14.96 17.12
C THR A 254 -0.06 -15.09 15.60
N LEU A 255 0.15 -16.31 15.11
CA LEU A 255 -0.02 -16.62 13.70
C LEU A 255 -1.51 -16.75 13.38
N ARG A 256 -1.94 -16.15 12.26
CA ARG A 256 -3.32 -16.23 11.75
C ARG A 256 -3.42 -16.69 10.31
N ALA A 257 -2.29 -16.76 9.59
CA ALA A 257 -2.25 -17.28 8.22
C ALA A 257 -2.69 -18.76 8.17
N PRO A 258 -3.29 -19.20 7.06
CA PRO A 258 -3.54 -20.62 6.83
C PRO A 258 -2.21 -21.37 6.76
N ARG A 259 -2.14 -22.54 7.42
CA ARG A 259 -0.96 -23.40 7.36
C ARG A 259 -0.74 -23.97 5.96
N ASP A 260 -1.82 -24.47 5.36
CA ASP A 260 -1.83 -25.07 4.03
C ASP A 260 -2.67 -24.18 3.12
N PHE A 261 -2.17 -23.89 1.92
CA PHE A 261 -2.81 -23.00 0.95
C PHE A 261 -2.46 -23.42 -0.48
N HIS A 262 -3.01 -22.72 -1.48
CA HIS A 262 -2.73 -22.99 -2.89
C HIS A 262 -2.18 -21.75 -3.59
N SER A 263 -1.35 -21.96 -4.62
CA SER A 263 -0.77 -20.88 -5.45
C SER A 263 -1.78 -20.16 -6.35
N SER A 264 -2.96 -20.75 -6.56
CA SER A 264 -4.09 -20.21 -7.30
C SER A 264 -5.39 -20.82 -6.77
N TYR A 265 -6.51 -20.10 -6.88
CA TYR A 265 -7.82 -20.68 -6.63
C TYR A 265 -8.32 -21.49 -7.83
N SER A 266 -7.89 -21.09 -9.04
CA SER A 266 -8.19 -21.77 -10.31
C SER A 266 -7.10 -22.78 -10.65
N GLU A 267 -7.40 -23.76 -11.52
CA GLU A 267 -6.37 -24.65 -12.06
C GLU A 267 -5.58 -23.94 -13.18
N PRO A 268 -4.26 -24.17 -13.31
CA PRO A 268 -3.45 -25.07 -12.49
C PRO A 268 -3.08 -24.46 -11.12
N ARG A 269 -3.21 -25.25 -10.05
CA ARG A 269 -2.77 -24.84 -8.70
C ARG A 269 -1.78 -25.82 -8.08
N GLU A 270 -0.86 -25.27 -7.29
CA GLU A 270 0.09 -26.02 -6.47
C GLU A 270 -0.35 -26.00 -5.01
N SER A 271 -0.23 -27.12 -4.30
CA SER A 271 -0.49 -27.18 -2.86
C SER A 271 0.79 -26.83 -2.09
N LEU A 272 0.70 -25.80 -1.25
CA LEU A 272 1.81 -25.21 -0.52
C LEU A 272 1.52 -25.26 0.99
N SER A 273 2.57 -25.28 1.81
CA SER A 273 2.45 -25.29 3.28
C SER A 273 3.52 -24.40 3.91
N LEU A 274 3.17 -23.74 5.01
CA LEU A 274 4.09 -22.92 5.79
C LEU A 274 5.04 -23.80 6.62
N ASP A 275 6.34 -23.59 6.43
CA ASP A 275 7.38 -24.10 7.33
C ASP A 275 7.85 -22.98 8.27
N PRO A 276 7.59 -23.05 9.58
CA PRO A 276 8.06 -22.04 10.52
C PRO A 276 9.59 -21.84 10.53
N ALA A 277 10.38 -22.82 10.09
CA ALA A 277 11.84 -22.69 9.96
C ALA A 277 12.26 -21.94 8.68
N MET A 278 11.39 -21.91 7.66
CA MET A 278 11.55 -21.19 6.40
C MET A 278 10.24 -20.45 6.07
N PRO A 279 9.92 -19.36 6.80
CA PRO A 279 8.57 -18.79 6.81
C PRO A 279 8.18 -18.08 5.52
N VAL A 280 9.12 -17.83 4.60
CA VAL A 280 8.84 -17.27 3.28
C VAL A 280 8.69 -18.40 2.27
N THR A 281 7.47 -18.65 1.82
CA THR A 281 7.17 -19.58 0.74
C THR A 281 7.31 -18.88 -0.60
N VAL A 282 8.16 -19.40 -1.48
CA VAL A 282 8.38 -18.88 -2.84
C VAL A 282 7.74 -19.82 -3.86
N TYR A 283 6.97 -19.27 -4.81
CA TYR A 283 6.37 -20.02 -5.91
C TYR A 283 6.31 -19.17 -7.18
N HIS A 284 6.20 -19.82 -8.34
CA HIS A 284 6.30 -19.18 -9.65
C HIS A 284 5.06 -19.43 -10.50
N ARG A 285 4.65 -18.43 -11.29
CA ARG A 285 3.61 -18.54 -12.31
C ARG A 285 4.04 -17.78 -13.56
N GLY A 286 4.44 -18.51 -14.60
CA GLY A 286 5.03 -17.90 -15.79
C GLY A 286 6.38 -17.24 -15.46
N ASN A 287 6.55 -15.97 -15.85
CA ASN A 287 7.70 -15.12 -15.52
C ASN A 287 7.44 -14.22 -14.31
N VAL A 288 6.55 -14.63 -13.42
CA VAL A 288 6.21 -13.91 -12.19
C VAL A 288 6.52 -14.79 -10.99
N THR A 289 7.22 -14.23 -10.02
CA THR A 289 7.57 -14.88 -8.76
C THR A 289 6.78 -14.27 -7.60
N PHE A 290 6.23 -15.12 -6.75
CA PHE A 290 5.49 -14.78 -5.54
C PHE A 290 6.30 -15.15 -4.30
N TYR A 291 6.35 -14.25 -3.34
CA TYR A 291 7.02 -14.40 -2.04
C TYR A 291 5.96 -14.18 -0.96
N MET A 292 5.46 -15.27 -0.38
CA MET A 292 4.42 -15.24 0.66
C MET A 292 5.05 -15.48 2.02
N THR A 293 4.69 -14.67 3.02
CA THR A 293 5.10 -14.88 4.42
C THR A 293 3.93 -14.59 5.37
N PRO A 294 3.75 -15.36 6.45
CA PRO A 294 2.76 -15.04 7.45
C PRO A 294 3.20 -13.83 8.30
N VAL A 295 2.22 -13.14 8.88
CA VAL A 295 2.44 -12.06 9.84
C VAL A 295 2.33 -12.60 11.26
N LEU A 296 3.23 -12.16 12.14
CA LEU A 296 3.12 -12.35 13.58
C LEU A 296 2.21 -11.26 14.17
N VAL A 297 0.91 -11.52 14.13
CA VAL A 297 -0.13 -10.53 14.47
C VAL A 297 -0.12 -10.19 15.95
N CYS A 298 -0.01 -8.91 16.29
CA CYS A 298 -0.09 -8.45 17.68
C CYS A 298 -1.46 -8.78 18.29
N LYS A 299 -1.48 -9.45 19.45
CA LYS A 299 -2.72 -9.81 20.17
C LYS A 299 -3.44 -8.60 20.77
N GLN A 300 -2.67 -7.60 21.17
CA GLN A 300 -3.15 -6.37 21.83
C GLN A 300 -2.45 -5.17 21.20
N PRO A 301 -2.91 -4.72 20.01
CA PRO A 301 -2.22 -3.65 19.31
C PRO A 301 -2.36 -2.32 20.05
N LEU A 302 -1.28 -1.53 20.04
CA LEU A 302 -1.25 -0.16 20.54
C LEU A 302 -1.52 0.85 19.43
N ARG A 303 -1.04 0.59 18.21
CA ARG A 303 -1.19 1.47 17.04
C ARG A 303 -1.29 0.65 15.77
N THR A 304 -2.39 0.76 15.03
CA THR A 304 -2.57 0.10 13.73
C THR A 304 -2.77 1.08 12.57
N VAL A 305 -2.98 2.37 12.86
CA VAL A 305 -3.07 3.42 11.85
C VAL A 305 -1.68 3.66 11.26
N GLY A 306 -1.59 3.67 9.93
CA GLY A 306 -0.35 3.82 9.16
C GLY A 306 0.53 2.57 9.11
N LEU A 307 -0.01 1.40 9.48
CA LEU A 307 0.76 0.16 9.48
C LEU A 307 1.10 -0.30 8.05
N GLY A 308 0.16 -0.17 7.10
CA GLY A 308 0.38 -0.47 5.67
C GLY A 308 1.53 0.36 5.09
N ASP A 309 1.54 1.66 5.34
CA ASP A 309 2.60 2.56 4.89
C ASP A 309 3.98 2.13 5.40
N ALA A 310 4.08 1.77 6.68
CA ALA A 310 5.32 1.26 7.27
C ALA A 310 5.74 -0.10 6.68
N ILE A 311 4.78 -0.98 6.39
CA ILE A 311 5.02 -2.27 5.73
C ILE A 311 5.61 -2.04 4.34
N SER A 312 4.98 -1.17 3.53
CA SER A 312 5.44 -0.86 2.18
C SER A 312 6.81 -0.20 2.18
N ALA A 313 7.05 0.77 3.06
CA ALA A 313 8.34 1.43 3.23
C ALA A 313 9.46 0.45 3.60
N GLU A 314 9.24 -0.43 4.59
CA GLU A 314 10.22 -1.45 5.00
C GLU A 314 10.45 -2.46 3.86
N GLY A 315 9.39 -2.84 3.14
CA GLY A 315 9.50 -3.70 1.96
C GLY A 315 10.35 -3.07 0.86
N LEU A 316 10.19 -1.77 0.59
CA LEU A 316 10.99 -1.03 -0.39
C LEU A 316 12.45 -0.87 0.05
N LEU A 317 12.68 -0.52 1.32
CA LEU A 317 14.01 -0.34 1.90
C LEU A 317 14.90 -1.59 1.74
N TYR A 318 14.29 -2.78 1.81
CA TYR A 318 14.98 -4.05 1.64
C TYR A 318 14.92 -4.60 0.20
N SER A 319 14.21 -3.94 -0.71
CA SER A 319 14.17 -4.34 -2.12
C SER A 319 15.40 -3.79 -2.86
N GLU A 320 15.88 -4.53 -3.85
CA GLU A 320 16.92 -4.07 -4.78
C GLU A 320 16.32 -3.96 -6.18
N ILE A 321 16.51 -2.83 -6.85
CA ILE A 321 16.12 -2.67 -8.27
C ILE A 321 17.30 -3.12 -9.13
N LEU A 322 17.06 -4.12 -9.98
CA LEU A 322 18.08 -4.63 -10.87
C LEU A 322 18.13 -3.73 -12.11
N GLN A 323 19.32 -3.18 -12.41
CA GLN A 323 19.54 -2.48 -13.66
C GLN A 323 19.45 -3.47 -14.82
N GLN A 324 18.61 -3.16 -15.81
CA GLN A 324 18.51 -3.90 -17.08
C GLN A 324 19.35 -3.23 -18.16
#